data_AF-A0A6L6VF38-F1
#
_entry.id   AF-A0A6L6VF38-F1
#
_cell.length_a   1.000
_cell.length_b   1.000
_cell.length_c   1.000
_cell.angle_alpha   90.00
_cell.angle_beta   90.00
_cell.angle_gamma   90.00
#
_symmetry.space_group_name_H-M   'P 1'
#
loop_
_entity.id
_entity.type
_entity.pdbx_description
1 polymer ?
#
loop_
_entity_poly.entity_id
_entity_poly.type
_entity_poly.pdbx_seq_one_letter_code
_entity_poly.pdbx_strand_id
1 'polypeptide(L)'
;MTGKRPLPPLDGLKRQIARHRDRQTQERGQAIRDASPFIRETFRLKREEARAKAREWFDAFPKAAYWTEVESWRQLEGDAIEFTMRRLSSAD
;
A
#
# COMPACT_ATOMS: atom_id res chain seq x y z
N MET A 1 -9.17 23.44 -45.88
CA MET A 1 -8.76 22.04 -45.61
C MET A 1 -7.94 22.04 -44.33
N THR A 2 -8.51 21.71 -43.17
CA THR A 2 -7.74 21.70 -41.90
C THR A 2 -8.07 20.43 -41.12
N GLY A 3 -7.28 19.37 -41.34
CA GLY A 3 -7.43 18.10 -40.64
C GLY A 3 -6.82 18.16 -39.24
N LYS A 4 -7.65 18.02 -38.20
CA LYS A 4 -7.18 17.71 -36.84
C LYS A 4 -6.70 16.25 -36.84
N ARG A 5 -5.41 16.00 -36.66
CA ARG A 5 -4.89 14.65 -36.40
C ARG A 5 -5.40 14.18 -35.03
N PRO A 6 -5.99 12.98 -34.90
CA PRO A 6 -6.40 12.48 -33.59
C PRO A 6 -5.15 12.21 -32.75
N LEU A 7 -5.19 12.62 -31.48
CA LEU A 7 -4.17 12.30 -30.49
C LEU A 7 -4.10 10.76 -30.36
N PRO A 8 -2.90 10.15 -30.37
CA PRO A 8 -2.79 8.70 -30.19
C PRO A 8 -3.39 8.28 -28.84
N PRO A 9 -4.07 7.12 -28.75
CA PRO A 9 -4.75 6.70 -27.54
C PRO A 9 -3.75 6.49 -26.40
N LEU A 10 -3.84 7.36 -25.38
CA LEU A 10 -2.97 7.34 -24.20
C LEU A 10 -3.18 6.08 -23.32
N ASP A 11 -4.20 5.27 -23.61
CA ASP A 11 -4.54 4.06 -22.87
C ASP A 11 -3.44 3.00 -22.90
N GLY A 12 -2.71 2.85 -24.02
CA GLY A 12 -1.60 1.91 -24.12
C GLY A 12 -0.42 2.27 -23.19
N LEU A 13 -0.07 3.56 -23.16
CA LEU A 13 1.02 4.09 -22.34
C LEU A 13 0.67 4.05 -20.84
N LYS A 14 -0.57 4.40 -20.48
CA LYS A 14 -1.07 4.28 -19.09
C LYS A 14 -0.97 2.84 -18.58
N ARG A 15 -1.37 1.87 -19.41
CA ARG A 15 -1.24 0.43 -19.08
C ARG A 15 0.21 0.02 -18.89
N GLN A 16 1.12 0.46 -19.75
CA GLN A 16 2.54 0.12 -19.65
C GLN A 16 3.19 0.69 -18.38
N ILE A 17 2.88 1.95 -18.03
CA ILE A 17 3.37 2.58 -16.79
C ILE A 17 2.84 1.87 -15.55
N ALA A 18 1.55 1.51 -15.54
CA ALA A 18 0.96 0.76 -14.42
C ALA A 18 1.62 -0.61 -14.23
N ARG A 19 1.89 -1.35 -15.31
CA ARG A 19 2.59 -2.64 -15.27
C ARG A 19 4.03 -2.51 -14.76
N HIS A 20 4.76 -1.48 -15.20
CA HIS A 20 6.13 -1.27 -14.74
C HIS A 20 6.19 -0.92 -13.23
N ARG A 21 5.25 -0.10 -12.74
CA ARG A 21 5.16 0.24 -11.31
C ARG A 21 4.78 -0.95 -10.45
N ASP A 22 3.83 -1.76 -10.90
CA ASP A 22 3.41 -3.00 -10.23
C ASP A 22 4.59 -3.98 -10.13
N ARG A 23 5.28 -4.24 -11.25
CA ARG A 23 6.47 -5.10 -11.29
C ARG A 23 7.58 -4.60 -10.36
N GLN A 24 7.90 -3.30 -10.41
CA GLN A 24 8.93 -2.71 -9.55
C GLN A 24 8.56 -2.79 -8.07
N THR A 25 7.27 -2.64 -7.74
CA THR A 25 6.79 -2.81 -6.36
C THR A 25 6.94 -4.27 -5.94
N GLN A 26 6.57 -5.23 -6.78
CA GLN A 26 6.69 -6.66 -6.49
C GLN A 26 8.16 -7.10 -6.31
N GLU A 27 9.06 -6.70 -7.22
CA GLU A 27 10.49 -7.03 -7.17
C GLU A 27 11.16 -6.44 -5.92
N ARG A 28 10.88 -5.16 -5.59
CA ARG A 28 11.36 -4.54 -4.33
C ARG A 28 10.80 -5.24 -3.10
N GLY A 29 9.53 -5.60 -3.12
CA GLY A 29 8.91 -6.33 -2.03
C GLY A 29 9.45 -7.73 -1.83
N GLN A 30 9.95 -8.36 -2.89
CA GLN A 30 10.62 -9.64 -2.81
C GLN A 30 11.99 -9.45 -2.14
N ALA A 31 12.85 -8.58 -2.66
CA ALA A 31 14.17 -8.31 -2.08
C ALA A 31 14.11 -7.88 -0.60
N ILE A 32 13.12 -7.09 -0.21
CA ILE A 32 12.93 -6.66 1.19
C ILE A 32 12.49 -7.83 2.09
N ARG A 33 11.68 -8.76 1.57
CA ARG A 33 11.32 -9.99 2.30
C ARG A 33 12.53 -10.85 2.64
N ASP A 34 13.56 -10.81 1.79
CA ASP A 34 14.81 -11.52 2.00
C ASP A 34 15.79 -10.77 2.93
N ALA A 35 15.64 -9.45 3.09
CA ALA A 35 16.66 -8.60 3.71
C ALA A 35 16.34 -8.07 5.12
N SER A 36 15.07 -8.04 5.59
CA SER A 36 14.72 -7.36 6.86
C SER A 36 13.56 -8.00 7.63
N PRO A 37 13.61 -8.07 8.98
CA PRO A 37 12.53 -8.63 9.78
C PRO A 37 11.32 -7.69 9.81
N PHE A 38 10.13 -8.25 9.62
CA PHE A 38 8.87 -7.51 9.70
C PHE A 38 8.33 -7.45 11.13
N ILE A 39 7.87 -6.26 11.52
CA ILE A 39 7.03 -6.04 12.69
C ILE A 39 5.57 -6.16 12.27
N ARG A 40 4.79 -6.92 13.04
CA ARG A 40 3.34 -7.08 12.85
C ARG A 40 2.61 -6.75 14.14
N GLU A 41 1.56 -5.96 14.03
CA GLU A 41 0.72 -5.59 15.17
C GLU A 41 -0.75 -5.67 14.79
N THR A 42 -1.53 -6.39 15.58
CA THR A 42 -2.98 -6.56 15.36
C THR A 42 -3.75 -5.68 16.33
N PHE A 43 -4.70 -4.92 15.78
CA PHE A 43 -5.57 -4.04 16.54
C PHE A 43 -7.02 -4.48 16.39
N ARG A 44 -7.80 -4.25 17.45
CA ARG A 44 -9.25 -4.41 17.44
C ARG A 44 -9.88 -3.14 17.99
N LEU A 45 -10.36 -2.28 17.09
CA LEU A 45 -10.85 -0.93 17.39
C LEU A 45 -12.18 -0.67 16.70
N LYS A 46 -12.94 0.34 17.14
CA LYS A 46 -14.11 0.81 16.36
C LYS A 46 -13.68 1.32 14.99
N ARG A 47 -14.57 1.32 14.02
CA ARG A 47 -14.27 1.67 12.63
C ARG A 47 -13.55 3.02 12.47
N GLU A 48 -14.00 4.05 13.18
CA GLU A 48 -13.36 5.37 13.13
C GLU A 48 -11.96 5.37 13.75
N GLU A 49 -11.81 4.72 14.90
CA GLU A 49 -10.52 4.59 15.59
C GLU A 49 -9.54 3.70 14.82
N ALA A 50 -10.02 2.66 14.14
CA ALA A 50 -9.20 1.82 13.28
C ALA A 50 -8.60 2.63 12.12
N ARG A 51 -9.40 3.52 11.51
CA ARG A 51 -8.90 4.43 10.47
C ARG A 51 -7.89 5.43 11.02
N ALA A 52 -8.17 6.02 12.18
CA ALA A 52 -7.23 6.92 12.84
C ALA A 52 -5.91 6.21 13.16
N LYS A 53 -5.97 4.99 13.72
CA LYS A 53 -4.79 4.19 14.08
C LYS A 53 -3.96 3.79 12.86
N ALA A 54 -4.62 3.35 11.79
CA ALA A 54 -3.92 3.07 10.54
C ALA A 54 -3.24 4.35 9.99
N ARG A 55 -3.91 5.50 10.07
CA ARG A 55 -3.33 6.79 9.65
C ARG A 55 -2.12 7.18 10.48
N GLU A 56 -2.19 7.07 11.81
CA GLU A 56 -1.06 7.30 12.72
C GLU A 56 0.13 6.41 12.35
N TRP A 57 -0.12 5.13 12.05
CA TRP A 57 0.93 4.21 11.62
C TRP A 57 1.58 4.63 10.30
N PHE A 58 0.80 5.06 9.30
CA PHE A 58 1.36 5.53 8.03
C PHE A 58 2.08 6.88 8.15
N ASP A 59 1.70 7.70 9.12
CA ASP A 59 2.36 8.98 9.42
C ASP A 59 3.71 8.75 10.11
N ALA A 60 3.73 7.92 11.14
CA ALA A 60 4.95 7.56 11.87
C ALA A 60 5.91 6.67 11.06
N PHE A 61 5.37 5.75 10.27
CA PHE A 61 6.13 4.80 9.46
C PHE A 61 5.66 4.85 8.00
N PRO A 62 6.12 5.83 7.21
CA PRO A 62 5.72 5.95 5.82
C PRO A 62 5.99 4.68 5.02
N LYS A 63 5.04 4.29 4.16
CA LYS A 63 5.14 3.06 3.34
C LYS A 63 6.42 3.01 2.51
N ALA A 64 6.89 4.14 1.99
CA ALA A 64 8.09 4.17 1.15
C ALA A 64 9.37 3.81 1.91
N ALA A 65 9.50 4.23 3.17
CA ALA A 65 10.69 4.00 3.99
C ALA A 65 10.60 2.68 4.77
N TYR A 66 9.40 2.33 5.26
CA TYR A 66 9.21 1.20 6.17
C TYR A 66 8.38 0.07 5.58
N TRP A 67 7.97 0.17 4.31
CA TRP A 67 7.11 -0.85 3.68
C TRP A 67 5.85 -1.16 4.50
N THR A 68 5.34 -0.12 5.15
CA THR A 68 4.16 -0.21 6.00
C THR A 68 2.92 -0.52 5.17
N GLU A 69 2.14 -1.49 5.62
CA GLU A 69 0.91 -1.95 4.97
C GLU A 69 -0.09 -2.51 5.98
N VAL A 70 -1.37 -2.54 5.59
CA VAL A 70 -2.38 -3.34 6.27
C VAL A 70 -2.33 -4.73 5.65
N GLU A 71 -1.91 -5.74 6.42
CA GLU A 71 -1.76 -7.12 5.95
C GLU A 71 -3.13 -7.80 5.80
N SER A 72 -4.01 -7.62 6.78
CA SER A 72 -5.35 -8.18 6.79
C SER A 72 -6.30 -7.30 7.60
N TRP A 73 -7.57 -7.26 7.24
CA TRP A 73 -8.62 -6.63 8.05
C TRP A 73 -9.95 -7.36 7.90
N ARG A 74 -10.76 -7.34 8.97
CA ARG A 74 -12.13 -7.82 8.97
C ARG A 74 -13.02 -6.94 9.84
N GLN A 75 -14.27 -6.83 9.46
CA GLN A 75 -15.30 -6.22 10.31
C GLN A 75 -15.82 -7.24 11.31
N LEU A 76 -16.05 -6.79 12.54
CA LEU A 76 -16.64 -7.54 13.63
C LEU A 76 -18.02 -6.96 13.95
N GLU A 77 -18.80 -7.67 14.76
CA GLU A 77 -20.04 -7.14 15.32
C GLU A 77 -19.80 -5.87 16.15
N GLY A 78 -20.81 -4.98 16.16
CA GLY A 78 -20.76 -3.73 16.94
C GLY A 78 -19.85 -2.63 16.35
N ASP A 79 -19.71 -2.57 15.02
CA ASP A 79 -18.92 -1.57 14.29
C ASP A 79 -17.41 -1.58 14.62
N ALA A 80 -16.91 -2.72 15.12
CA ALA A 80 -15.49 -2.92 15.33
C ALA A 80 -14.79 -3.45 14.06
N ILE A 81 -13.53 -3.11 13.90
CA ILE A 81 -12.62 -3.61 12.89
C ILE A 81 -11.43 -4.25 13.60
N GLU A 82 -11.11 -5.47 13.20
CA GLU A 82 -9.84 -6.10 13.51
C GLU A 82 -8.93 -5.99 12.30
N PHE A 83 -7.72 -5.47 12.47
CA PHE A 83 -6.76 -5.33 11.38
C PHE A 83 -5.34 -5.52 11.86
N THR A 84 -4.50 -6.05 10.97
CA THR A 84 -3.08 -6.28 11.20
C THR A 84 -2.28 -5.29 10.39
N MET A 85 -1.51 -4.46 11.07
CA MET A 85 -0.48 -3.63 10.45
C MET A 85 0.83 -4.40 10.34
N ARG A 86 1.56 -4.18 9.26
CA ARG A 86 2.87 -4.76 9.01
C ARG A 86 3.83 -3.67 8.53
N ARG A 87 5.07 -3.70 8.99
CA ARG A 87 6.16 -2.84 8.49
C ARG A 87 7.52 -3.50 8.68
N LEU A 88 8.57 -2.91 8.13
CA LEU A 88 9.94 -3.25 8.44
C LEU A 88 10.37 -2.70 9.80
N SER A 89 11.28 -3.41 10.47
CA SER A 89 11.91 -2.96 11.71
C SER A 89 12.82 -1.75 11.49
N SER A 90 13.49 -1.67 10.33
CA SER A 90 14.36 -0.57 9.92
C SER A 90 13.92 0.01 8.58
N ALA A 91 14.27 1.27 8.33
CA ALA A 91 14.21 1.84 6.99
C ALA A 91 15.41 1.36 6.16
N ASP A 92 15.21 1.27 4.84
CA ASP A 92 16.26 1.06 3.82
C ASP A 92 17.12 2.33 3.63
#